data_AF-B3PWD7-F1
#
_entry.id   AF-B3PWD7-F1
#
_cell.length_a   1.000
_cell.length_b   1.000
_cell.length_c   1.000
_cell.angle_alpha   90.00
_cell.angle_beta   90.00
_cell.angle_gamma   90.00
#
_symmetry.space_group_name_H-M   'P 1'
#
loop_
_entity.id
_entity.type
_entity.pdbx_description
1 polymer ?
#
loop_
_entity_poly.entity_id
_entity_poly.type
_entity_poly.pdbx_seq_one_letter_code
_entity_poly.pdbx_strand_id
1 'polypeptide(L)'
;MAKAHEKSMGELDGFFEKLQNPQAGTDNYSLKLGFKDKDKGVVLTTDQMASEVEFMWVYQIEASGDHFTALLGDRPEYIHNIKQGDRVEFAKSDIFDWLYVENGKIKGNYTACPLLLAGPKEQLDQYREIYGIVCD
;
A
#
# COMPACT_ATOMS: atom_id res chain seq x y z
N MET A 1 2.36 -14.33 0.03
CA MET A 1 1.53 -13.15 -0.30
C MET A 1 0.21 -13.15 0.48
N ALA A 2 -0.67 -14.14 0.32
CA ALA A 2 -1.96 -14.21 1.04
C ALA A 2 -1.88 -13.97 2.56
N LYS A 3 -1.00 -14.66 3.30
CA LYS A 3 -0.80 -14.44 4.74
C LYS A 3 -0.35 -13.02 5.10
N ALA A 4 0.45 -12.39 4.24
CA ALA A 4 0.93 -11.04 4.47
C ALA A 4 -0.18 -10.00 4.24
N HIS A 5 -1.01 -10.23 3.22
CA HIS A 5 -2.22 -9.44 3.00
C HIS A 5 -3.21 -9.60 4.17
N GLU A 6 -3.45 -10.83 4.64
CA GLU A 6 -4.30 -11.10 5.80
C GLU A 6 -3.81 -10.36 7.06
N LYS A 7 -2.50 -10.41 7.35
CA LYS A 7 -1.90 -9.65 8.46
C LYS A 7 -2.13 -8.14 8.28
N SER A 8 -1.90 -7.62 7.07
CA SER A 8 -2.14 -6.21 6.76
C SER A 8 -3.58 -5.80 7.06
N MET A 9 -4.55 -6.56 6.58
CA MET A 9 -5.97 -6.28 6.81
C MET A 9 -6.37 -6.40 8.27
N GLY A 10 -5.78 -7.32 9.03
CA GLY A 10 -6.01 -7.48 10.47
C GLY A 10 -5.55 -6.29 11.31
N GLU A 11 -4.62 -5.48 10.80
CA GLU A 11 -4.07 -4.31 11.49
C GLU A 11 -4.48 -2.96 10.86
N LEU A 12 -5.32 -3.00 9.81
CA LEU A 12 -5.73 -1.83 9.04
C LEU A 12 -6.52 -0.80 9.87
N ASP A 13 -7.31 -1.24 10.85
CA ASP A 13 -8.04 -0.31 11.72
C ASP A 13 -7.09 0.53 12.59
N GLY A 14 -6.01 -0.07 13.09
CA GLY A 14 -4.98 0.67 13.83
C GLY A 14 -4.22 1.67 12.96
N PHE A 15 -4.05 1.37 11.66
CA PHE A 15 -3.54 2.35 10.69
C PHE A 15 -4.47 3.55 10.57
N PHE A 16 -5.79 3.33 10.42
CA PHE A 16 -6.75 4.42 10.30
C PHE A 16 -6.87 5.27 11.56
N GLU A 17 -6.82 4.66 12.75
CA GLU A 17 -6.76 5.41 14.01
C GLU A 17 -5.55 6.37 14.04
N LYS A 18 -4.38 5.90 13.62
CA LYS A 18 -3.17 6.73 13.51
C LYS A 18 -3.25 7.77 12.39
N LEU A 19 -3.93 7.49 11.29
CA LEU A 19 -4.12 8.45 10.19
C LEU A 19 -5.04 9.60 10.62
N GLN A 20 -6.11 9.31 11.36
CA GLN A 20 -7.07 10.30 11.84
C GLN A 20 -6.48 11.17 12.97
N ASN A 21 -5.57 10.63 13.77
CA ASN A 21 -4.87 11.34 14.83
C ASN A 21 -3.36 11.09 14.77
N PRO A 22 -2.63 11.71 13.80
CA PRO A 22 -1.20 11.50 13.65
C PRO A 22 -0.43 11.91 14.91
N GLN A 23 0.38 10.98 15.40
CA GLN A 23 1.23 11.21 16.57
C GLN A 23 2.52 11.92 16.14
N ALA A 24 3.18 12.62 17.07
CA ALA A 24 4.49 13.21 16.77
C ALA A 24 5.48 12.12 16.33
N GLY A 25 6.18 12.37 15.22
CA GLY A 25 7.14 11.41 14.66
C GLY A 25 6.53 10.39 13.69
N THR A 26 5.24 10.49 13.35
CA THR A 26 4.64 9.73 12.26
C THR A 26 4.44 10.56 11.00
N ASP A 27 4.72 9.98 9.83
CA ASP A 27 4.50 10.60 8.52
C ASP A 27 4.29 9.54 7.41
N ASN A 28 4.15 10.00 6.16
CA ASN A 28 4.09 9.16 4.95
C ASN A 28 3.02 8.06 4.94
N TYR A 29 1.86 8.34 5.54
CA TYR A 29 0.70 7.44 5.50
C TYR A 29 0.28 7.15 4.06
N SER A 30 0.35 5.88 3.68
CA SER A 30 0.11 5.41 2.32
C SER A 30 -0.68 4.12 2.33
N LEU A 31 -1.52 3.95 1.32
CA LEU A 31 -2.29 2.73 1.07
C LEU A 31 -1.85 2.13 -0.26
N LYS A 32 -1.87 0.80 -0.38
CA LYS A 32 -1.56 0.09 -1.61
C LYS A 32 -2.85 -0.46 -2.21
N LEU A 33 -3.08 -0.16 -3.48
CA LEU A 33 -4.24 -0.62 -4.23
C LEU A 33 -3.78 -1.40 -5.47
N GLY A 34 -4.52 -2.42 -5.89
CA GLY A 34 -4.30 -3.11 -7.15
C GLY A 34 -5.14 -2.49 -8.26
N PHE A 35 -4.50 -2.07 -9.36
CA PHE A 35 -5.13 -1.39 -10.48
C PHE A 35 -5.10 -2.27 -11.72
N LYS A 36 -6.23 -2.32 -12.42
CA LYS A 36 -6.35 -2.95 -13.73
C LYS A 36 -7.06 -2.02 -14.71
N ASP A 37 -6.54 -1.95 -15.93
CA ASP A 37 -7.19 -1.20 -17.01
C ASP A 37 -8.54 -1.82 -17.40
N LYS A 38 -9.48 -0.96 -17.80
CA LYS A 38 -10.71 -1.34 -18.50
C LYS A 38 -10.91 -0.39 -19.70
N ASP A 39 -11.99 -0.56 -20.46
CA ASP A 39 -12.28 0.26 -21.65
C ASP A 39 -12.12 1.78 -21.42
N LYS A 40 -12.51 2.25 -20.23
CA LYS A 40 -12.25 3.63 -19.77
C LYS A 40 -11.99 3.63 -18.26
N GLY A 41 -10.84 4.17 -17.86
CA GLY A 41 -10.45 4.24 -16.46
C GLY A 41 -9.90 2.91 -15.95
N VAL A 42 -9.94 2.74 -14.62
CA VAL A 42 -9.40 1.57 -13.94
C VAL A 42 -10.49 0.85 -13.13
N VAL A 43 -10.21 -0.40 -12.77
CA VAL A 43 -10.91 -1.14 -11.73
C VAL A 43 -9.90 -1.54 -10.66
N LEU A 44 -10.33 -1.55 -9.40
CA LEU A 44 -9.50 -1.97 -8.29
C LEU A 44 -9.69 -3.47 -8.02
N THR A 45 -8.62 -4.13 -7.58
CA THR A 45 -8.66 -5.53 -7.19
C THR A 45 -7.61 -5.82 -6.11
N THR A 46 -7.95 -6.75 -5.22
CA THR A 46 -7.01 -7.35 -4.26
C THR A 46 -6.56 -8.76 -4.69
N ASP A 47 -7.05 -9.24 -5.84
CA ASP A 47 -6.64 -10.53 -6.41
C ASP A 47 -5.22 -10.44 -6.97
N GLN A 48 -4.25 -10.88 -6.18
CA GLN A 48 -2.84 -11.01 -6.54
C GLN A 48 -2.58 -11.95 -7.73
N MET A 49 -3.53 -12.82 -8.10
CA MET A 49 -3.42 -13.74 -9.23
C MET A 49 -4.05 -13.18 -10.52
N ALA A 50 -4.70 -12.02 -10.45
CA ALA A 50 -5.27 -11.37 -11.61
C ALA A 50 -4.16 -11.05 -12.63
N SER A 51 -4.44 -11.29 -13.91
CA SER A 51 -3.54 -10.83 -14.98
C SER A 51 -3.64 -9.30 -15.12
N GLU A 52 -2.52 -8.67 -15.50
CA GLU A 52 -2.46 -7.24 -15.85
C GLU A 52 -2.89 -6.33 -14.69
N VAL A 53 -2.42 -6.63 -13.48
CA VAL A 53 -2.65 -5.82 -12.28
C VAL A 53 -1.35 -5.21 -11.78
N GLU A 54 -1.34 -3.89 -11.60
CA GLU A 54 -0.27 -3.21 -10.87
C GLU A 54 -0.72 -2.87 -9.46
N PHE A 55 0.06 -3.27 -8.45
CA PHE A 55 -0.16 -2.83 -7.09
C PHE A 55 0.69 -1.60 -6.79
N MET A 56 0.04 -0.45 -6.65
CA MET A 56 0.67 0.86 -6.52
C MET A 56 0.25 1.55 -5.23
N TRP A 57 1.12 2.41 -4.71
CA TRP A 57 0.89 3.22 -3.53
C TRP A 57 0.10 4.49 -3.86
N VAL A 58 -0.83 4.84 -2.98
CA VAL A 58 -1.57 6.11 -2.95
C VAL A 58 -1.32 6.83 -1.62
N TYR A 59 -1.37 8.16 -1.64
CA TYR A 59 -1.06 9.03 -0.50
C TYR A 59 -2.03 10.23 -0.45
N GLN A 60 -1.90 11.12 0.55
CA GLN A 60 -2.88 12.19 0.83
C GLN A 60 -4.31 11.62 0.95
N ILE A 61 -4.46 10.70 1.90
CA ILE A 61 -5.69 9.95 2.09
C ILE A 61 -6.70 10.83 2.81
N GLU A 62 -7.88 10.98 2.20
CA GLU A 62 -9.05 11.60 2.80
C GLU A 62 -10.12 10.52 3.01
N ALA A 63 -10.67 10.45 4.22
CA ALA A 63 -11.69 9.47 4.59
C ALA A 63 -13.03 10.15 4.87
N SER A 64 -14.11 9.62 4.29
CA SER A 64 -15.49 10.05 4.52
C SER A 64 -16.38 8.82 4.72
N GLY A 65 -16.47 8.34 5.96
CA GLY A 65 -17.13 7.07 6.29
C GLY A 65 -16.34 5.90 5.70
N ASP A 66 -17.01 5.04 4.93
CA ASP A 66 -16.40 3.88 4.26
C ASP A 66 -15.80 4.22 2.87
N HIS A 67 -15.84 5.50 2.48
CA HIS A 67 -15.31 5.98 1.21
C HIS A 67 -14.01 6.76 1.42
N PHE A 68 -13.02 6.46 0.57
CA PHE A 68 -11.71 7.07 0.63
C PHE A 68 -11.36 7.71 -0.71
N THR A 69 -10.60 8.80 -0.64
CA THR A 69 -9.92 9.35 -1.82
C THR A 69 -8.44 9.56 -1.51
N ALA A 70 -7.60 9.40 -2.52
CA ALA A 70 -6.15 9.60 -2.40
C ALA A 70 -5.55 9.97 -3.77
N LEU A 71 -4.30 10.41 -3.78
CA LEU A 71 -3.52 10.63 -5.00
C LEU A 71 -2.65 9.42 -5.31
N LEU A 72 -2.58 9.02 -6.58
CA LEU A 72 -1.67 7.98 -7.03
C LEU A 72 -0.21 8.44 -6.87
N GLY A 73 0.56 7.72 -6.06
CA GLY A 73 1.95 8.04 -5.73
C GLY A 73 2.95 7.47 -6.72
N ASP A 74 2.71 6.26 -7.22
CA ASP A 74 3.60 5.58 -8.15
C ASP A 74 3.34 6.02 -9.60
N ARG A 75 4.36 5.86 -10.44
CA ARG A 75 4.23 6.00 -11.90
C ARG A 75 3.85 4.62 -12.47
N PRO A 76 2.67 4.46 -13.10
CA PRO A 76 2.30 3.20 -13.74
C PRO A 76 3.33 2.75 -14.77
N GLU A 77 3.56 1.44 -14.86
CA GLU A 77 4.47 0.84 -15.85
C GLU A 77 3.74 0.39 -17.13
N TYR A 78 2.56 -0.19 -16.98
CA TYR A 78 1.70 -0.79 -18.00
C TYR A 78 0.18 -0.60 -17.75
N ILE A 79 -0.24 0.07 -16.68
CA ILE A 79 -1.60 0.63 -16.56
C ILE A 79 -1.64 1.98 -17.28
N HIS A 80 -2.57 2.14 -18.22
CA HIS A 80 -2.60 3.27 -19.16
C HIS A 80 -3.71 4.29 -18.87
N ASN A 81 -4.76 3.90 -18.16
CA ASN A 81 -5.93 4.75 -17.95
C ASN A 81 -5.85 5.64 -16.69
N ILE A 82 -4.70 5.68 -16.03
CA ILE A 82 -4.41 6.53 -14.88
C ILE A 82 -2.94 6.94 -14.91
N LYS A 83 -2.58 8.06 -14.29
CA LYS A 83 -1.19 8.50 -14.13
C LYS A 83 -0.91 8.95 -12.70
N GLN A 84 0.38 9.01 -12.35
CA GLN A 84 0.85 9.56 -11.09
C GLN A 84 0.22 10.94 -10.83
N GLY A 85 -0.26 11.16 -9.60
CA GLY A 85 -0.95 12.36 -9.17
C GLY A 85 -2.44 12.42 -9.48
N ASP A 86 -3.00 11.46 -10.23
CA ASP A 86 -4.45 11.37 -10.41
C ASP A 86 -5.14 10.97 -9.08
N ARG A 87 -6.36 11.48 -8.89
CA ARG A 87 -7.18 11.13 -7.73
C ARG A 87 -7.88 9.80 -7.94
N VAL A 88 -7.77 8.94 -6.94
CA VAL A 88 -8.38 7.60 -6.88
C VAL A 88 -9.45 7.61 -5.81
N GLU A 89 -10.60 7.01 -6.10
CA GLU A 89 -11.68 6.79 -5.13
C GLU A 89 -11.81 5.27 -4.90
N PHE A 90 -11.94 4.87 -3.64
CA PHE A 90 -11.92 3.46 -3.25
C PHE A 90 -12.65 3.23 -1.93
N ALA A 91 -12.97 1.96 -1.65
CA ALA A 91 -13.53 1.50 -0.39
C ALA A 91 -12.46 0.75 0.43
N LYS A 92 -12.75 0.52 1.72
CA LYS A 92 -11.86 -0.25 2.60
C LYS A 92 -11.52 -1.64 2.04
N SER A 93 -12.45 -2.27 1.32
CA SER A 93 -12.28 -3.60 0.69
C SER A 93 -11.28 -3.62 -0.47
N ASP A 94 -10.94 -2.47 -1.05
CA ASP A 94 -10.02 -2.36 -2.17
C ASP A 94 -8.55 -2.26 -1.73
N ILE A 95 -8.32 -2.10 -0.41
CA ILE A 95 -6.99 -1.94 0.17
C ILE A 95 -6.27 -3.28 0.18
N PHE A 96 -5.07 -3.30 -0.39
CA PHE A 96 -4.21 -4.48 -0.44
C PHE A 96 -3.13 -4.47 0.65
N ASP A 97 -2.60 -3.30 0.96
CA ASP A 97 -1.62 -3.11 2.02
C ASP A 97 -1.62 -1.65 2.50
N TRP A 98 -0.88 -1.36 3.55
CA TRP A 98 -0.72 -0.01 4.08
C TRP A 98 0.68 0.18 4.65
N LEU A 99 1.14 1.42 4.72
CA LEU A 99 2.34 1.78 5.48
C LEU A 99 2.24 3.18 6.05
N TYR A 100 3.04 3.42 7.08
CA TYR A 100 3.43 4.75 7.52
C TYR A 100 4.85 4.68 8.07
N VAL A 101 5.50 5.82 8.24
CA VAL A 101 6.81 5.91 8.86
C VAL A 101 6.62 6.40 10.29
N GLU A 102 7.30 5.78 11.23
CA GLU A 102 7.33 6.16 12.64
C GLU A 102 8.79 6.22 13.10
N ASN A 103 9.24 7.42 13.48
CA ASN A 103 10.63 7.68 13.89
C ASN A 103 11.66 7.16 12.87
N GLY A 104 11.39 7.38 11.58
CA GLY A 104 12.24 6.97 10.46
C GLY A 104 12.19 5.48 10.10
N LYS A 105 11.30 4.69 10.73
CA LYS A 105 11.12 3.26 10.41
C LYS A 105 9.73 2.99 9.82
N ILE A 106 9.66 2.11 8.83
CA ILE A 106 8.40 1.69 8.21
C ILE A 106 7.61 0.79 9.16
N LYS A 107 6.32 1.09 9.29
CA LYS A 107 5.28 0.24 9.87
C LYS A 107 4.35 -0.22 8.75
N GLY A 108 3.85 -1.44 8.82
CA GLY A 108 3.09 -2.05 7.72
C GLY A 108 4.02 -2.56 6.61
N ASN A 109 3.62 -2.36 5.36
CA ASN A 109 4.30 -2.87 4.15
C ASN A 109 4.50 -4.40 4.19
N TYR A 110 3.50 -5.11 4.70
CA TYR A 110 3.58 -6.55 4.93
C TYR A 110 3.74 -7.33 3.63
N THR A 111 3.13 -6.87 2.54
CA THR A 111 3.15 -7.54 1.24
C THR A 111 4.52 -7.49 0.55
N ALA A 112 5.44 -6.63 1.00
CA ALA A 112 6.84 -6.68 0.57
C ALA A 112 7.61 -7.86 1.17
N CYS A 113 7.26 -8.34 2.36
CA CYS A 113 8.04 -9.35 3.07
C CYS A 113 8.20 -10.68 2.33
N PRO A 114 7.14 -11.28 1.74
CA PRO A 114 7.30 -12.49 0.94
C PRO A 114 8.28 -12.33 -0.24
N LEU A 115 8.34 -11.13 -0.83
CA LEU A 115 9.24 -10.83 -1.95
C LEU A 115 10.69 -10.69 -1.46
N LEU A 116 10.90 -9.95 -0.37
CA LEU A 116 12.23 -9.76 0.23
C LEU A 116 12.82 -11.06 0.76
N LEU A 117 11.99 -11.93 1.36
CA LEU A 117 12.42 -13.25 1.86
C LEU A 117 12.76 -14.23 0.73
N ALA A 118 12.13 -14.10 -0.44
CA ALA A 118 12.43 -14.91 -1.62
C ALA A 118 13.64 -14.39 -2.41
N GLY A 119 14.03 -13.14 -2.20
CA GLY A 119 15.18 -12.50 -2.83
C GLY A 119 16.52 -12.77 -2.12
N PRO A 120 17.59 -12.09 -2.55
CA PRO A 120 18.90 -12.18 -1.92
C PRO A 120 18.87 -11.70 -0.46
N LYS A 121 19.58 -12.39 0.43
CA LYS A 121 19.65 -12.05 1.85
C LYS A 121 20.17 -10.63 2.08
N GLU A 122 21.13 -10.20 1.27
CA GLU A 122 21.74 -8.88 1.32
C GLU A 122 20.69 -7.77 1.10
N GLN A 123 19.72 -8.00 0.21
CA GLN A 123 18.63 -7.05 -0.03
C GLN A 123 17.74 -6.93 1.22
N LEU A 124 17.36 -8.04 1.83
CA LEU A 124 16.56 -8.01 3.07
C LEU A 124 17.30 -7.31 4.21
N ASP A 125 18.61 -7.56 4.36
CA ASP A 125 19.42 -6.93 5.41
C ASP A 125 19.56 -5.41 5.19
N GLN A 126 19.72 -4.96 3.93
CA GLN A 126 19.70 -3.52 3.59
C GLN A 126 18.36 -2.87 3.92
N TYR A 127 17.24 -3.53 3.59
CA TYR A 127 15.90 -3.00 3.88
C TYR A 127 15.63 -2.93 5.39
N ARG A 128 16.14 -3.89 6.17
CA ARG A 128 16.10 -3.85 7.65
C ARG A 128 16.88 -2.67 8.20
N GLU A 129 18.11 -2.46 7.74
CA GLU A 129 18.97 -1.39 8.23
C GLU A 129 18.38 -0.01 7.90
N ILE A 130 18.06 0.23 6.63
CA ILE A 130 17.61 1.52 6.12
C ILE A 130 16.18 1.81 6.61
N TYR A 131 15.23 0.91 6.33
CA TYR A 131 13.81 1.17 6.52
C TYR A 131 13.24 0.56 7.81
N GLY A 132 13.98 -0.28 8.53
CA GLY A 132 13.49 -0.95 9.74
C GLY A 132 12.40 -1.98 9.48
N ILE A 133 12.27 -2.47 8.24
CA ILE A 133 11.28 -3.50 7.90
C ILE A 133 11.59 -4.77 8.68
N VAL A 134 10.61 -5.31 9.39
CA VAL A 134 10.68 -6.60 10.07
C VAL A 134 9.76 -7.57 9.35
N CYS A 135 10.35 -8.60 8.74
CA CYS A 135 9.63 -9.70 8.14
C CYS A 135 9.72 -10.91 9.06
N ASP A 136 8.56 -11.37 9.52
CA ASP A 136 8.36 -12.56 10.36
C ASP A 136 8.38 -13.86 9.54
#